data_AF-A0A0A0CZT1-F1
#
_entry.id   AF-A0A0A0CZT1-F1
#
_cell.length_a   1.000
_cell.length_b   1.000
_cell.length_c   1.000
_cell.angle_alpha   90.00
_cell.angle_beta   90.00
_cell.angle_gamma   90.00
#
_symmetry.space_group_name_H-M   'P 1'
#
loop_
_entity.id
_entity.type
_entity.pdbx_description
1 polymer ?
#
loop_
_entity_poly.entity_id
_entity_poly.type
_entity_poly.pdbx_seq_one_letter_code
_entity_poly.pdbx_strand_id
1 'polypeptide(L)' 'MAAIGGKTGLVLGLVVASTVLGLMGTDLVLPAVPYLPEAIGGDAARAQLVLAAYVAGTCVGLLAYGALG' A
#
# COMPACT_ATOMS: atom_id res chain seq x y z
N MET A 1 -8.15 8.71 -30.38
CA MET A 1 -7.82 8.29 -29.00
C MET A 1 -8.85 7.25 -28.59
N ALA A 2 -8.71 6.05 -29.17
CA ALA A 2 -9.78 5.06 -29.28
C ALA A 2 -10.01 4.35 -27.94
N ALA A 3 -11.29 4.16 -27.62
CA ALA A 3 -11.73 3.36 -26.49
C ALA A 3 -11.06 1.98 -26.53
N ILE A 4 -10.12 1.78 -25.60
CA ILE A 4 -9.58 0.47 -25.27
C ILE A 4 -10.79 -0.36 -24.84
N GLY A 5 -11.18 -1.34 -25.65
CA GLY A 5 -12.47 -2.06 -25.56
C GLY A 5 -12.87 -2.40 -24.12
N GLY A 6 -14.14 -2.17 -23.76
CA GLY A 6 -14.60 -1.98 -22.37
C GLY A 6 -14.15 -3.00 -21.31
N LYS A 7 -13.76 -4.22 -21.68
CA LYS A 7 -13.17 -5.21 -20.78
C LYS A 7 -11.67 -4.95 -20.54
N THR A 8 -10.90 -4.69 -21.58
CA THR A 8 -9.46 -4.40 -21.48
C THR A 8 -9.22 -3.06 -20.78
N GLY A 9 -10.05 -2.05 -21.07
CA GLY A 9 -9.99 -0.77 -20.35
C GLY A 9 -10.26 -0.92 -18.85
N LEU A 10 -11.22 -1.78 -18.48
CA LEU A 10 -11.53 -2.09 -17.09
C LEU A 10 -10.39 -2.84 -16.39
N VAL A 11 -9.79 -3.85 -17.06
CA VAL A 11 -8.64 -4.59 -16.51
C VAL A 11 -7.47 -3.65 -16.27
N LEU A 12 -7.11 -2.81 -17.25
CA LEU A 12 -6.04 -1.83 -17.09
C LEU A 12 -6.36 -0.82 -15.97
N GLY A 13 -7.62 -0.36 -15.89
CA GLY A 13 -8.07 0.51 -14.81
C GLY A 13 -7.91 -0.13 -13.43
N LEU A 14 -8.28 -1.40 -13.27
CA LEU A 14 -8.11 -2.14 -12.02
C LEU A 14 -6.63 -2.35 -11.66
N VAL A 15 -5.78 -2.67 -12.63
CA VAL A 15 -4.33 -2.82 -12.42
C VAL A 15 -3.72 -1.50 -11.94
N VAL A 16 -4.02 -0.40 -12.63
CA VAL A 16 -3.52 0.93 -12.26
C VAL A 16 -4.05 1.34 -10.88
N ALA A 17 -5.35 1.21 -10.63
CA ALA A 17 -5.94 1.55 -9.33
C ALA A 17 -5.32 0.74 -8.18
N SER A 18 -5.12 -0.56 -8.37
CA SER A 18 -4.50 -1.44 -7.37
C SER A 18 -3.03 -1.06 -7.13
N THR A 19 -2.31 -0.68 -8.18
CA THR A 19 -0.92 -0.22 -8.10
C THR A 19 -0.82 1.10 -7.34
N VAL A 20 -1.69 2.05 -7.64
CA VAL A 20 -1.77 3.35 -6.95
C VAL A 20 -2.10 3.13 -5.48
N LEU A 21 -3.10 2.31 -5.16
CA LEU A 21 -3.45 1.97 -3.77
C LEU A 21 -2.28 1.33 -3.02
N GLY A 22 -1.48 0.47 -3.67
CA GLY A 22 -0.25 -0.07 -3.12
C GLY A 22 0.81 1.00 -2.83
N LEU A 23 0.98 1.99 -3.72
CA LEU A 23 1.91 3.11 -3.55
C LEU A 23 1.46 4.15 -2.51
N MET A 24 0.15 4.32 -2.32
CA MET A 24 -0.40 5.24 -1.31
C MET A 24 0.06 4.89 0.10
N GLY A 25 0.38 3.62 0.39
CA GLY A 25 0.96 3.25 1.66
C GLY A 25 2.32 3.92 1.91
N THR A 26 3.17 4.08 0.90
CA THR A 26 4.43 4.81 1.07
C THR A 26 4.25 6.32 1.12
N ASP A 27 3.25 6.87 0.42
CA ASP A 27 3.08 8.32 0.31
C ASP A 27 2.25 8.91 1.47
N LEU A 28 1.31 8.13 2.02
CA LEU A 28 0.46 8.55 3.14
C LEU A 28 0.99 8.07 4.50
N VAL A 29 1.54 6.85 4.58
CA VAL A 29 1.95 6.28 5.88
C VAL A 29 3.31 6.81 6.32
N LEU A 30 4.34 6.85 5.44
CA LEU A 30 5.68 7.31 5.86
C LEU A 30 5.68 8.72 6.45
N PRO A 31 5.04 9.73 5.83
CA PRO A 31 5.02 11.08 6.37
C PRO A 31 4.19 11.22 7.64
N ALA A 32 3.17 10.37 7.83
CA ALA A 32 2.28 10.43 8.99
C ALA A 32 2.90 9.79 10.25
N VAL A 33 3.80 8.81 10.09
CA VAL A 33 4.37 8.02 11.20
C VAL A 33 5.05 8.86 12.28
N PRO A 34 5.87 9.90 11.97
CA PRO A 34 6.49 10.75 12.99
C PRO A 34 5.51 11.51 13.88
N TYR A 35 4.30 11.78 13.40
CA TYR A 35 3.25 12.53 14.12
C TYR A 35 2.30 11.61 14.92
N LEU A 36 2.35 10.29 14.69
CA LEU A 36 1.52 9.32 15.42
C LEU A 36 1.72 9.34 16.94
N PRO A 37 2.94 9.40 17.49
CA PRO A 37 3.15 9.45 18.94
C PRO A 37 2.38 10.59 19.63
N GLU A 38 2.27 11.74 18.96
CA GLU A 38 1.55 12.91 19.46
C GLU A 38 0.02 12.72 19.37
N ALA A 39 -0.47 12.05 18.33
CA ALA A 39 -1.90 11.87 18.08
C ALA A 39 -2.56 10.76 18.94
N ILE A 40 -1.84 9.67 19.22
CA ILE A 40 -2.40 8.48 19.89
C ILE A 40 -1.72 8.14 21.22
N GLY A 41 -0.71 8.93 21.63
CA GLY A 41 0.07 8.69 22.84
C GLY A 41 1.06 7.55 22.68
N GLY A 42 2.35 7.86 22.63
CA GLY A 42 3.41 6.87 22.47
C GLY A 42 4.79 7.49 22.36
N ASP A 43 5.77 6.67 21.98
CA ASP A 43 7.12 7.12 21.67
C ASP A 43 7.43 6.86 20.18
N ALA A 44 8.49 7.51 19.68
CA ALA A 44 8.92 7.39 18.29
C ALA A 44 9.30 5.95 17.89
N ALA A 45 9.76 5.12 18.84
CA ALA A 45 10.14 3.74 18.55
C ALA A 45 8.91 2.87 18.29
N ARG A 46 7.82 3.06 19.04
CA ARG A 46 6.54 2.36 18.81
C ARG A 46 5.90 2.74 17.49
N ALA A 47 6.04 4.00 17.06
CA ALA A 47 5.56 4.42 15.75
C ALA A 47 6.22 3.64 14.59
N GLN A 48 7.48 3.19 14.74
CA GLN A 48 8.17 2.36 13.74
C GLN A 48 7.51 0.99 13.53
N LEU A 49 6.73 0.48 14.51
CA LEU A 49 5.99 -0.77 14.34
C LEU A 49 4.93 -0.68 13.22
N VAL A 50 4.42 0.52 12.94
CA VAL A 50 3.49 0.75 11.82
C VAL A 50 4.16 0.49 10.49
N LEU A 51 5.37 1.03 10.30
CA LEU A 51 6.18 0.77 9.11
C LEU A 51 6.58 -0.71 9.01
N ALA A 52 6.97 -1.30 10.13
CA ALA A 52 7.30 -2.73 10.18
C ALA A 52 6.12 -3.61 9.77
N ALA A 53 4.92 -3.34 10.29
CA ALA A 53 3.71 -4.07 9.94
C ALA A 53 3.31 -3.87 8.47
N TYR A 54 3.44 -2.65 7.95
CA TYR A 54 3.18 -2.34 6.54
C TYR A 54 4.11 -3.12 5.59
N VAL A 55 5.42 -3.10 5.85
CA VAL A 55 6.41 -3.82 5.03
C VAL A 55 6.21 -5.32 5.16
N ALA A 56 6.00 -5.84 6.38
CA ALA A 56 5.77 -7.27 6.61
C ALA A 56 4.51 -7.76 5.87
N GLY A 57 3.40 -7.02 5.96
CA GLY A 57 2.17 -7.33 5.23
C GLY A 57 2.37 -7.34 3.72
N THR A 58 3.15 -6.38 3.19
CA THR A 58 3.51 -6.34 1.76
C THR A 58 4.32 -7.57 1.36
N CYS A 59 5.34 -7.95 2.13
CA CYS A 59 6.13 -9.15 1.87
C CYS A 59 5.27 -10.42 1.90
N VAL A 60 4.40 -10.56 2.89
CA VAL A 60 3.47 -11.70 2.99
C VAL A 60 2.54 -11.73 1.78
N GLY A 61 1.99 -10.60 1.37
CA GLY A 61 1.13 -10.49 0.19
C GLY A 61 1.84 -10.91 -1.09
N LEU A 62 3.09 -10.44 -1.30
CA LEU A 62 3.90 -10.82 -2.46
C LEU A 62 4.25 -12.31 -2.48
N LEU A 63 4.62 -12.88 -1.32
CA LEU A 63 4.90 -14.31 -1.20
C LEU A 63 3.63 -15.15 -1.46
N ALA A 64 2.49 -14.75 -0.90
CA ALA A 64 1.22 -15.43 -1.11
C ALA A 64 0.78 -15.35 -2.58
N TYR A 65 0.86 -14.17 -3.20
CA TYR A 65 0.57 -14.00 -4.62
C TYR A 65 1.49 -14.88 -5.48
N GLY A 66 2.80 -14.85 -5.23
CA GLY A 66 3.76 -15.70 -5.93
C GLY A 66 3.51 -17.19 -5.75
N ALA A 67 2.96 -17.62 -4.61
CA ALA A 67 2.61 -19.02 -4.35
C ALA A 67 1.28 -19.45 -5.01
N LEU A 68 0.34 -18.52 -5.22
CA LEU A 68 -1.00 -18.81 -5.76
C LEU A 68 -1.05 -18.79 -7.29
N GLY A 69 -0.15 -18.06 -7.95
CA GLY A 69 -0.06 -17.97 -9.43
C GLY A 69 -0.83 -16.81 -10.02
#